data_AF-A0A452RFD2-F1
#
_entry.id   AF-A0A452RFD2-F1
#
_cell.length_a   1.000
_cell.length_b   1.000
_cell.length_c   1.000
_cell.angle_alpha   90.00
_cell.angle_beta   90.00
_cell.angle_gamma   90.00
#
_symmetry.space_group_name_H-M   'P 1'
#
loop_
_entity.id
_entity.type
_entity.pdbx_description
1 polymer ?
#
loop_
_entity_poly.entity_id
_entity_poly.type
_entity_poly.pdbx_seq_one_letter_code
_entity_poly.pdbx_strand_id
1 'polypeptide(L)'
;YFFISKRVYRVPDFGVWERGSKYNNGSTELHSSSVGLAKAALEAINGFNLFGNQGCSWSVIFVDLDAHNRNRQTLCSLLPRESRSHNTDAALLPCISYPAFALDDEALFSQTLDKVVRKLKGKYGFKRFLRDGYRTSLEDPNRRYYKPAEIKLFDGIECEFPIFFLYMMIDGVFRGNPKQVKEYQDLLTPVLHQTTEGYPVIPKYYYVPADFVEYEKRNPGSQKRFPSNCGRDGKLFLWGQALYIIAKLLADELISPKDIDPVQRYVPLQNQRNVSMRFSNQGPLENDLVVHVALIAESQRLQVFLNTYGIQTQTPQQVEPIQIWAQQELVKAYFHLGINEKLGLSGRPDRPIGCLGTSKIYRILGKTVVCYPIIFDLSDFYMSQDVLLLIDDIKNALQFIKQYWKMHGRPLFLVLIREDNIRGSRFNPILDMLAAFKKGIVGGVKVHVDRLQTLVSGAVVEQLDFLRISDTEELPEFKSFEELELPKHSKVKRQSSTPSAPELDQHPDIAVTEWKNKPTHEILQKLNDCSCLASQAILLGILLKREGPNFITREGTISDHIERVYRRAGSKKLWSVVRRAASLLSKVVDSLAPSITNVLVQGKQVSI
;
A
#
# COMPACT_ATOMS: atom_id res chain seq x y z
N TYR A 1 14.90 10.93 2.47
CA TYR A 1 14.36 10.39 3.73
C TYR A 1 12.87 10.00 3.65
N PHE A 2 11.92 10.87 3.25
CA PHE A 2 10.48 10.53 3.15
C PHE A 2 10.11 9.38 2.20
N PHE A 3 11.01 9.04 1.29
CA PHE A 3 10.82 7.97 0.34
C PHE A 3 10.89 6.56 0.95
N ILE A 4 11.68 6.40 2.02
CA ILE A 4 11.90 5.12 2.69
C ILE A 4 10.66 4.73 3.51
N SER A 5 9.98 5.70 4.14
CA SER A 5 8.82 5.43 5.00
C SER A 5 7.62 4.84 4.25
N LYS A 6 7.41 5.17 2.97
CA LYS A 6 6.30 4.62 2.16
C LYS A 6 6.42 3.10 1.89
N ARG A 7 7.57 2.47 2.14
CA ARG A 7 7.82 1.05 1.86
C ARG A 7 8.11 0.20 3.10
N VAL A 8 7.96 0.74 4.31
CA VAL A 8 8.34 0.02 5.54
C VAL A 8 7.62 -1.33 5.65
N TYR A 9 6.39 -1.45 5.14
CA TYR A 9 5.63 -2.71 5.05
C TYR A 9 6.36 -3.90 4.39
N ARG A 10 7.46 -3.66 3.67
CA ARG A 10 8.25 -4.71 3.01
C ARG A 10 9.76 -4.54 3.15
N VAL A 11 10.21 -3.64 4.02
CA VAL A 11 11.65 -3.38 4.25
C VAL A 11 11.99 -3.93 5.63
N PRO A 12 12.63 -5.11 5.71
CA PRO A 12 13.16 -5.60 6.97
C PRO A 12 14.20 -4.64 7.55
N ASP A 13 14.15 -4.40 8.85
CA ASP A 13 15.08 -3.55 9.58
C ASP A 13 15.61 -4.25 10.85
N PHE A 14 16.33 -3.49 11.69
CA PHE A 14 16.89 -4.00 12.94
C PHE A 14 15.97 -3.79 14.16
N GLY A 15 14.76 -3.27 13.95
CA GLY A 15 13.81 -2.91 15.00
C GLY A 15 14.30 -1.79 15.94
N VAL A 16 13.45 -1.43 16.92
CA VAL A 16 13.75 -0.40 17.93
C VAL A 16 14.98 -0.76 18.79
N TRP A 17 15.32 -2.04 18.86
CA TRP A 17 16.43 -2.56 19.66
C TRP A 17 17.75 -2.68 18.89
N GLU A 18 17.80 -2.33 17.61
CA GLU A 18 18.99 -2.39 16.75
C GLU A 18 19.64 -3.79 16.65
N ARG A 19 18.82 -4.84 16.73
CA ARG A 19 19.26 -6.25 16.76
C ARG A 19 18.67 -7.12 15.65
N GLY A 20 17.61 -6.67 14.99
CA GLY A 20 16.92 -7.42 13.93
C GLY A 20 16.22 -8.62 14.51
N SER A 21 16.61 -9.83 14.10
CA SER A 21 16.02 -11.05 14.65
C SER A 21 16.29 -11.23 16.14
N LYS A 22 15.43 -12.02 16.79
CA LYS A 22 15.56 -12.42 18.20
C LYS A 22 16.92 -13.09 18.49
N TYR A 23 17.51 -13.72 17.48
CA TYR A 23 18.79 -14.41 17.60
C TYR A 23 19.98 -13.46 17.54
N ASN A 24 19.79 -12.17 17.22
CA ASN A 24 20.83 -11.17 17.11
C ASN A 24 22.06 -11.72 16.37
N ASN A 25 21.84 -12.17 15.14
CA ASN A 25 22.83 -12.79 14.25
C ASN A 25 23.11 -11.93 13.01
N GLY A 26 22.67 -10.66 13.02
CA GLY A 26 22.81 -9.73 11.91
C GLY A 26 21.70 -9.79 10.87
N SER A 27 20.71 -10.69 10.99
CA SER A 27 19.57 -10.76 10.08
C SER A 27 18.51 -9.71 10.44
N THR A 28 17.99 -9.01 9.44
CA THR A 28 16.86 -8.08 9.60
C THR A 28 15.51 -8.78 9.48
N GLU A 29 14.48 -8.22 10.12
CA GLU A 29 13.11 -8.73 10.04
C GLU A 29 12.12 -7.58 9.83
N LEU A 30 10.89 -7.91 9.45
CA LEU A 30 9.81 -6.92 9.40
C LEU A 30 9.24 -6.74 10.82
N HIS A 31 9.45 -5.54 11.37
CA HIS A 31 9.09 -5.17 12.74
C HIS A 31 7.79 -4.38 12.77
N SER A 32 6.82 -4.85 13.57
CA SER A 32 5.50 -4.21 13.72
C SER A 32 5.63 -2.83 14.36
N SER A 33 6.54 -2.67 15.31
CA SER A 33 6.83 -1.35 15.90
C SER A 33 7.30 -0.35 14.83
N SER A 34 8.18 -0.78 13.92
CA SER A 34 8.70 0.07 12.84
C SER A 34 7.64 0.40 11.80
N VAL A 35 6.87 -0.59 11.36
CA VAL A 35 5.76 -0.40 10.41
C VAL A 35 4.71 0.55 10.99
N GLY A 36 4.35 0.38 12.26
CA GLY A 36 3.36 1.23 12.91
C GLY A 36 3.83 2.66 13.15
N LEU A 37 5.08 2.87 13.57
CA LEU A 37 5.68 4.20 13.66
C LEU A 37 5.75 4.89 12.29
N ALA A 38 6.13 4.16 11.23
CA ALA A 38 6.15 4.71 9.88
C ALA A 38 4.75 5.05 9.37
N LYS A 39 3.77 4.17 9.60
CA LYS A 39 2.35 4.39 9.29
C LYS A 39 1.86 5.66 9.98
N ALA A 40 2.12 5.79 11.28
CA ALA A 40 1.78 6.95 12.09
C ALA A 40 2.41 8.25 11.55
N ALA A 41 3.69 8.22 11.18
CA ALA A 41 4.37 9.37 10.62
C ALA A 41 3.81 9.77 9.24
N LEU A 42 3.46 8.79 8.40
CA LEU A 42 2.83 9.04 7.10
C LEU A 42 1.45 9.68 7.25
N GLU A 43 0.66 9.28 8.25
CA GLU A 43 -0.62 9.92 8.57
C GLU A 43 -0.42 11.36 9.05
N ALA A 44 0.49 11.56 10.02
CA ALA A 44 0.70 12.87 10.64
C ALA A 44 1.26 13.92 9.67
N ILE A 45 2.11 13.51 8.72
CA ILE A 45 2.76 14.44 7.80
C ILE A 45 1.94 14.71 6.53
N ASN A 46 0.94 13.88 6.23
CA ASN A 46 0.15 14.07 5.03
C ASN A 46 -0.55 15.43 5.08
N GLY A 47 -0.22 16.29 4.12
CA GLY A 47 -0.81 17.62 4.07
C GLY A 47 -0.16 18.68 4.93
N PHE A 48 0.93 18.33 5.61
CA PHE A 48 1.69 19.27 6.44
C PHE A 48 2.40 20.29 5.54
N ASN A 49 2.17 21.57 5.80
CA ASN A 49 2.87 22.65 5.12
C ASN A 49 4.13 23.03 5.91
N LEU A 50 5.30 22.86 5.30
CA LEU A 50 6.60 23.09 5.94
C LEU A 50 6.80 24.53 6.46
N PHE A 51 6.11 25.51 5.87
CA PHE A 51 6.17 26.93 6.29
C PHE A 51 4.86 27.39 6.95
N GLY A 52 4.02 26.46 7.41
CA GLY A 52 2.76 26.76 8.09
C GLY A 52 1.82 27.61 7.23
N ASN A 53 1.18 28.61 7.84
CA ASN A 53 0.20 29.48 7.18
C ASN A 53 0.82 30.38 6.09
N GLN A 54 2.13 30.61 6.14
CA GLN A 54 2.85 31.41 5.14
C GLN A 54 3.34 30.57 3.96
N GLY A 55 3.24 29.24 4.04
CA GLY A 55 3.70 28.35 2.99
C GLY A 55 2.73 28.29 1.81
N CYS A 56 3.31 28.20 0.62
CA CYS A 56 2.56 28.00 -0.61
C CYS A 56 2.17 26.53 -0.80
N SER A 57 1.38 26.22 -1.83
CA SER A 57 0.94 24.84 -2.08
C SER A 57 2.07 23.88 -2.46
N TRP A 58 3.20 24.38 -2.97
CA TRP A 58 4.38 23.57 -3.27
C TRP A 58 5.20 23.15 -2.03
N SER A 59 4.99 23.77 -0.86
CA SER A 59 5.67 23.38 0.39
C SER A 59 4.87 22.38 1.23
N VAL A 60 3.80 21.83 0.66
CA VAL A 60 2.96 20.81 1.28
C VAL A 60 3.54 19.42 1.01
N ILE A 61 3.59 18.58 2.04
CA ILE A 61 4.05 17.19 1.91
C ILE A 61 2.90 16.29 1.46
N PHE A 62 3.12 15.59 0.34
CA PHE A 62 2.15 14.65 -0.24
C PHE A 62 2.47 13.20 0.10
N VAL A 63 1.51 12.53 0.75
CA VAL A 63 1.61 11.10 1.07
C VAL A 63 0.70 10.29 0.14
N ASP A 64 1.24 9.16 -0.33
CA ASP A 64 0.50 8.21 -1.14
C ASP A 64 -0.39 7.37 -0.21
N LEU A 65 -1.70 7.53 -0.34
CA LEU A 65 -2.68 6.86 0.54
C LEU A 65 -2.70 5.35 0.35
N ASP A 66 -2.43 4.86 -0.86
CA ASP A 66 -2.32 3.42 -1.10
C ASP A 66 -1.09 2.86 -0.37
N ALA A 67 0.03 3.60 -0.35
CA ALA A 67 1.21 3.23 0.43
C ALA A 67 0.92 3.25 1.94
N HIS A 68 0.21 4.26 2.43
CA HIS A 68 -0.25 4.30 3.81
C HIS A 68 -1.11 3.07 4.16
N ASN A 69 -2.08 2.72 3.31
CA ASN A 69 -2.95 1.58 3.54
C ASN A 69 -2.21 0.23 3.54
N ARG A 70 -1.19 0.06 2.70
CA ARG A 70 -0.32 -1.14 2.73
C ARG A 70 0.38 -1.29 4.07
N ASN A 71 0.95 -0.21 4.62
CA ASN A 71 1.58 -0.25 5.95
C ASN A 71 0.56 -0.59 7.04
N ARG A 72 -0.64 -0.03 6.97
CA ARG A 72 -1.74 -0.35 7.89
C ARG A 72 -2.13 -1.83 7.84
N GLN A 73 -2.35 -2.38 6.65
CA GLN A 73 -2.73 -3.79 6.48
C GLN A 73 -1.62 -4.73 7.00
N THR A 74 -0.36 -4.42 6.71
CA THR A 74 0.78 -5.17 7.22
C THR A 74 0.88 -5.10 8.74
N LEU A 75 0.67 -3.93 9.34
CA LEU A 75 0.64 -3.81 10.79
C LEU A 75 -0.47 -4.70 11.41
N CYS A 76 -1.68 -4.64 10.84
CA CYS A 76 -2.81 -5.42 11.34
C CYS A 76 -2.60 -6.93 11.16
N SER A 77 -1.89 -7.35 10.10
CA SER A 77 -1.60 -8.77 9.86
C SER A 77 -0.45 -9.31 10.73
N LEU A 78 0.48 -8.46 11.15
CA LEU A 78 1.57 -8.85 12.04
C LEU A 78 1.11 -8.90 13.50
N LEU A 79 0.33 -7.92 13.96
CA LEU A 79 -0.11 -7.86 15.36
C LEU A 79 -0.97 -9.06 15.76
N PRO A 80 -0.91 -9.51 17.03
CA PRO A 80 -0.16 -8.94 18.16
C PRO A 80 1.29 -9.47 18.25
N ARG A 81 1.88 -9.88 17.13
CA ARG A 81 3.30 -10.27 17.03
C ARG A 81 4.15 -9.05 16.71
N GLU A 82 5.40 -9.04 17.17
CA GLU A 82 6.34 -7.97 16.79
C GLU A 82 6.99 -8.28 15.43
N SER A 83 7.59 -9.47 15.28
CA SER A 83 8.27 -9.87 14.05
C SER A 83 8.22 -11.39 13.86
N ARG A 84 8.88 -11.94 12.83
CA ARG A 84 8.89 -13.39 12.57
C ARG A 84 9.43 -14.19 13.75
N SER A 85 10.52 -13.74 14.38
CA SER A 85 11.14 -14.40 15.53
C SER A 85 10.67 -13.86 16.89
N HIS A 86 10.17 -12.62 16.95
CA HIS A 86 9.65 -12.02 18.18
C HIS A 86 8.14 -12.25 18.33
N ASN A 87 7.75 -13.20 19.18
CA ASN A 87 6.32 -13.48 19.43
C ASN A 87 5.57 -12.27 20.02
N THR A 88 6.20 -11.50 20.91
CA THR A 88 5.69 -10.26 21.50
C THR A 88 6.87 -9.43 21.97
N ASP A 89 6.71 -8.11 22.01
CA ASP A 89 7.75 -7.15 22.37
C ASP A 89 7.12 -5.92 23.03
N ALA A 90 7.82 -5.33 24.00
CA ALA A 90 7.41 -4.10 24.65
C ALA A 90 7.57 -2.86 23.74
N ALA A 91 8.35 -2.95 22.65
CA ALA A 91 8.39 -1.96 21.57
C ALA A 91 7.03 -1.76 20.87
N LEU A 92 6.07 -2.67 21.06
CA LEU A 92 4.70 -2.50 20.62
C LEU A 92 3.95 -1.40 21.39
N LEU A 93 4.31 -1.11 22.65
CA LEU A 93 3.65 -0.08 23.46
C LEU A 93 3.71 1.33 22.84
N PRO A 94 4.89 1.87 22.46
CA PRO A 94 4.96 3.15 21.77
C PRO A 94 4.35 3.13 20.36
N CYS A 95 4.10 1.95 19.79
CA CYS A 95 3.45 1.78 18.49
C CYS A 95 1.92 1.87 18.61
N ILE A 96 1.32 1.15 19.56
CA ILE A 96 -0.14 1.10 19.74
C ILE A 96 -0.68 2.27 20.57
N SER A 97 0.15 2.84 21.47
CA SER A 97 -0.18 3.97 22.33
C SER A 97 0.74 5.16 22.02
N TYR A 98 0.90 6.11 22.96
CA TYR A 98 1.76 7.27 22.79
C TYR A 98 3.21 6.84 22.46
N PRO A 99 3.84 7.43 21.42
CA PRO A 99 3.36 8.56 20.61
C PRO A 99 2.63 8.18 19.32
N ALA A 100 2.66 6.90 18.94
CA ALA A 100 2.33 6.51 17.57
C ALA A 100 0.86 6.19 17.34
N PHE A 101 0.05 5.80 18.32
CA PHE A 101 -1.39 5.54 18.16
C PHE A 101 -1.73 4.87 16.81
N ALA A 102 -0.98 3.83 16.44
CA ALA A 102 -0.93 3.36 15.05
C ALA A 102 -2.15 2.50 14.67
N LEU A 103 -3.03 2.19 15.62
CA LEU A 103 -4.19 1.32 15.44
C LEU A 103 -5.50 2.09 15.55
N ASP A 104 -6.42 1.75 14.65
CA ASP A 104 -7.81 2.24 14.70
C ASP A 104 -8.75 1.19 15.30
N ASP A 105 -8.32 -0.07 15.37
CA ASP A 105 -9.12 -1.21 15.88
C ASP A 105 -8.84 -1.42 17.38
N GLU A 106 -9.82 -1.07 18.22
CA GLU A 106 -9.75 -1.23 19.67
C GLU A 106 -9.64 -2.69 20.12
N ALA A 107 -10.18 -3.64 19.36
CA ALA A 107 -10.09 -5.07 19.69
C ALA A 107 -8.66 -5.57 19.49
N LEU A 108 -8.04 -5.21 18.36
CA LEU A 108 -6.64 -5.54 18.08
C LEU A 108 -5.68 -4.81 19.03
N PHE A 109 -5.97 -3.55 19.38
CA PHE A 109 -5.26 -2.80 20.42
C PHE A 109 -5.29 -3.59 21.74
N SER A 110 -6.49 -3.94 22.22
CA SER A 110 -6.69 -4.59 23.51
C SER A 110 -6.01 -5.96 23.56
N GLN A 111 -6.11 -6.74 22.47
CA GLN A 111 -5.44 -8.03 22.34
C GLN A 111 -3.91 -7.88 22.38
N THR A 112 -3.37 -6.85 21.74
CA THR A 112 -1.93 -6.58 21.71
C THR A 112 -1.43 -6.15 23.09
N LEU A 113 -2.13 -5.20 23.73
CA LEU A 113 -1.79 -4.71 25.07
C LEU A 113 -1.84 -5.84 26.11
N ASP A 114 -2.91 -6.64 26.13
CA ASP A 114 -3.04 -7.80 27.03
C ASP A 114 -1.86 -8.76 26.86
N LYS A 115 -1.51 -9.09 25.61
CA LYS A 115 -0.40 -10.01 25.33
C LYS A 115 0.93 -9.47 25.84
N VAL A 116 1.20 -8.18 25.65
CA VAL A 116 2.41 -7.50 26.15
C VAL A 116 2.44 -7.53 27.67
N VAL A 117 1.36 -7.08 28.33
CA VAL A 117 1.25 -7.05 29.80
C VAL A 117 1.40 -8.45 30.39
N ARG A 118 0.65 -9.44 29.91
CA ARG A 118 0.65 -10.80 30.43
C ARG A 118 1.99 -11.53 30.26
N LYS A 119 2.75 -11.23 29.20
CA LYS A 119 4.02 -11.93 28.91
C LYS A 119 5.26 -11.20 29.39
N LEU A 120 5.22 -9.87 29.47
CA LEU A 120 6.42 -9.06 29.68
C LEU A 120 6.42 -8.26 30.98
N LYS A 121 5.27 -8.02 31.63
CA LYS A 121 5.20 -7.30 32.92
C LYS A 121 5.96 -8.10 34.00
N GLY A 122 6.91 -7.43 34.64
CA GLY A 122 7.65 -7.90 35.80
C GLY A 122 7.47 -6.98 37.01
N LYS A 123 8.31 -7.16 38.03
CA LYS A 123 8.22 -6.42 39.30
C LYS A 123 8.87 -5.03 39.22
N TYR A 124 9.94 -4.91 38.44
CA TYR A 124 10.75 -3.70 38.27
C TYR A 124 10.51 -3.00 36.93
N GLY A 125 9.65 -3.55 36.06
CA GLY A 125 9.39 -3.02 34.73
C GLY A 125 8.89 -4.09 33.79
N PHE A 126 8.99 -3.85 32.48
CA PHE A 126 8.68 -4.87 31.47
C PHE A 126 9.97 -5.42 30.87
N LYS A 127 9.98 -6.70 30.55
CA LYS A 127 11.01 -7.30 29.67
C LYS A 127 10.84 -6.72 28.27
N ARG A 128 11.93 -6.50 27.52
CA ARG A 128 11.82 -6.05 26.12
C ARG A 128 11.10 -7.10 25.28
N PHE A 129 11.60 -8.33 25.31
CA PHE A 129 10.94 -9.51 24.76
C PHE A 129 11.45 -10.76 25.49
N LEU A 130 10.76 -11.89 25.31
CA LEU A 130 11.14 -13.15 25.96
C LEU A 130 12.49 -13.67 25.46
N ARG A 131 13.34 -14.18 26.35
CA ARG A 131 14.70 -14.66 26.07
C ARG A 131 15.64 -13.59 25.50
N ASP A 132 15.44 -12.36 25.92
CA ASP A 132 16.36 -11.27 25.61
C ASP A 132 17.60 -11.34 26.52
N GLY A 133 18.78 -11.40 25.91
CA GLY A 133 20.05 -11.46 26.62
C GLY A 133 20.63 -10.09 26.98
N TYR A 134 20.09 -8.99 26.49
CA TYR A 134 20.72 -7.68 26.63
C TYR A 134 20.97 -7.30 28.10
N ARG A 135 22.24 -7.12 28.40
CA ARG A 135 22.78 -6.75 29.70
C ARG A 135 22.43 -7.73 30.83
N THR A 136 22.05 -8.95 30.49
CA THR A 136 21.97 -10.04 31.46
C THR A 136 23.38 -10.46 31.88
N SER A 137 23.55 -11.04 33.07
CA SER A 137 24.87 -11.46 33.55
C SER A 137 25.51 -12.60 32.74
N LEU A 138 24.74 -13.28 31.89
CA LEU A 138 25.25 -14.34 31.00
C LEU A 138 25.56 -13.84 29.59
N GLU A 139 25.26 -12.58 29.25
CA GLU A 139 25.60 -12.02 27.94
C GLU A 139 27.07 -11.62 27.89
N ASP A 140 27.75 -12.04 26.82
CA ASP A 140 29.13 -11.65 26.53
C ASP A 140 29.18 -10.18 26.05
N PRO A 141 29.74 -9.25 26.83
CA PRO A 141 29.72 -7.82 26.51
C PRO A 141 30.65 -7.45 25.34
N ASN A 142 31.61 -8.32 25.00
CA ASN A 142 32.60 -8.04 23.96
C ASN A 142 32.14 -8.52 22.57
N ARG A 143 31.00 -9.20 22.51
CA ARG A 143 30.52 -9.85 21.28
C ARG A 143 29.15 -9.30 20.87
N ARG A 144 29.09 -8.82 19.63
CA ARG A 144 27.85 -8.26 19.07
C ARG A 144 26.77 -9.31 18.82
N TYR A 145 27.13 -10.48 18.30
CA TYR A 145 26.18 -11.49 17.84
C TYR A 145 26.16 -12.76 18.70
N TYR A 146 24.97 -13.31 18.89
CA TYR A 146 24.79 -14.54 19.66
C TYR A 146 25.23 -15.79 18.89
N LYS A 147 25.66 -16.79 19.65
CA LYS A 147 25.94 -18.15 19.18
C LYS A 147 24.62 -18.87 18.97
N PRO A 148 24.58 -19.88 18.09
CA PRO A 148 23.43 -20.76 17.95
C PRO A 148 22.98 -21.30 19.33
N ALA A 149 21.68 -21.25 19.59
CA ALA A 149 21.02 -21.66 20.85
C ALA A 149 21.38 -20.86 22.12
N GLU A 150 22.22 -19.82 22.06
CA GLU A 150 22.61 -19.00 23.22
C GLU A 150 21.41 -18.33 23.90
N ILE A 151 20.36 -17.98 23.14
CA ILE A 151 19.15 -17.35 23.68
C ILE A 151 18.44 -18.19 24.77
N LYS A 152 18.65 -19.50 24.81
CA LYS A 152 18.07 -20.37 25.85
C LYS A 152 18.68 -20.09 27.22
N LEU A 153 19.91 -19.57 27.27
CA LEU A 153 20.59 -19.22 28.51
C LEU A 153 19.94 -18.04 29.23
N PHE A 154 19.29 -17.15 28.47
CA PHE A 154 18.66 -15.92 28.98
C PHE A 154 17.21 -16.14 29.45
N ASP A 155 16.64 -17.32 29.22
CA ASP A 155 15.26 -17.63 29.61
C ASP A 155 15.09 -17.53 31.14
N GLY A 156 14.17 -16.68 31.57
CA GLY A 156 13.87 -16.45 32.99
C GLY A 156 14.72 -15.39 33.69
N ILE A 157 15.82 -14.92 33.10
CA ILE A 157 16.72 -13.92 33.69
C ILE A 157 16.74 -12.58 32.93
N GLU A 158 15.80 -12.37 32.02
CA GLU A 158 15.74 -11.18 31.19
C GLU A 158 15.66 -9.91 32.04
N CYS A 159 16.33 -8.85 31.58
CA CYS A 159 16.30 -7.56 32.23
C CYS A 159 14.90 -6.92 32.17
N GLU A 160 14.50 -6.26 33.24
CA GLU A 160 13.23 -5.54 33.34
C GLU A 160 13.47 -4.04 33.21
N PHE A 161 12.66 -3.35 32.40
CA PHE A 161 12.85 -1.95 32.03
C PHE A 161 11.72 -1.08 32.62
N PRO A 162 12.01 -0.18 33.58
CA PRO A 162 10.99 0.64 34.24
C PRO A 162 10.31 1.64 33.30
N ILE A 163 10.95 2.02 32.18
CA ILE A 163 10.40 2.93 31.17
C ILE A 163 9.01 2.54 30.68
N PHE A 164 8.68 1.24 30.68
CA PHE A 164 7.38 0.77 30.22
C PHE A 164 6.27 0.99 31.25
N PHE A 165 6.57 1.17 32.53
CA PHE A 165 5.58 1.69 33.48
C PHE A 165 5.17 3.12 33.11
N LEU A 166 6.10 3.94 32.60
CA LEU A 166 5.79 5.29 32.14
C LEU A 166 4.86 5.27 30.92
N TYR A 167 5.13 4.40 29.95
CA TYR A 167 4.21 4.24 28.81
C TYR A 167 2.81 3.83 29.26
N MET A 168 2.69 2.95 30.26
CA MET A 168 1.38 2.56 30.81
C MET A 168 0.70 3.69 31.60
N MET A 169 1.46 4.53 32.30
CA MET A 169 0.92 5.75 32.93
C MET A 169 0.37 6.71 31.88
N ILE A 170 1.17 7.00 30.84
CA ILE A 170 0.78 7.90 29.75
C ILE A 170 -0.46 7.36 29.03
N ASP A 171 -0.48 6.06 28.69
CA ASP A 171 -1.64 5.38 28.11
C ASP A 171 -2.90 5.53 28.98
N GLY A 172 -2.74 5.38 30.31
CA GLY A 172 -3.82 5.58 31.28
C GLY A 172 -4.38 6.99 31.26
N VAL A 173 -3.53 8.02 31.13
CA VAL A 173 -3.97 9.43 31.00
C VAL A 173 -4.73 9.64 29.68
N PHE A 174 -4.20 9.18 28.55
CA PHE A 174 -4.86 9.31 27.24
C PHE A 174 -6.21 8.60 27.18
N ARG A 175 -6.36 7.48 27.89
CA ARG A 175 -7.62 6.71 27.97
C ARG A 175 -8.56 7.18 29.09
N GLY A 176 -8.18 8.19 29.87
CA GLY A 176 -8.99 8.67 31.00
C GLY A 176 -9.17 7.63 32.12
N ASN A 177 -8.17 6.76 32.32
CA ASN A 177 -8.19 5.70 33.32
C ASN A 177 -7.25 6.04 34.51
N PRO A 178 -7.73 6.79 35.53
CA PRO A 178 -6.90 7.19 36.67
C PRO A 178 -6.46 6.00 37.54
N LYS A 179 -7.19 4.87 37.51
CA LYS A 179 -6.81 3.66 38.25
C LYS A 179 -5.52 3.05 37.70
N GLN A 180 -5.39 2.99 36.38
CA GLN A 180 -4.17 2.53 35.70
C GLN A 180 -2.99 3.46 36.00
N VAL A 181 -3.20 4.77 35.92
CA VAL A 181 -2.15 5.76 36.25
C VAL A 181 -1.62 5.53 37.67
N LYS A 182 -2.54 5.39 38.65
CA LYS A 182 -2.18 5.14 40.04
C LYS A 182 -1.46 3.81 40.24
N GLU A 183 -1.95 2.72 39.65
CA GLU A 183 -1.30 1.40 39.73
C GLU A 183 0.16 1.46 39.27
N TYR A 184 0.42 2.04 38.10
CA TYR A 184 1.77 2.11 37.56
C TYR A 184 2.65 3.15 38.26
N GLN A 185 2.08 4.19 38.85
CA GLN A 185 2.80 5.13 39.71
C GLN A 185 3.26 4.46 41.01
N ASP A 186 2.40 3.66 41.64
CA ASP A 186 2.72 2.89 42.85
C ASP A 186 3.82 1.85 42.56
N LEU A 187 3.78 1.21 41.38
CA LEU A 187 4.83 0.30 40.93
C LEU A 187 6.15 1.01 40.58
N LEU A 188 6.10 2.22 40.04
CA LEU A 188 7.29 2.99 39.64
C LEU A 188 8.06 3.54 40.84
N THR A 189 7.35 4.05 41.85
CA THR A 189 7.95 4.74 43.01
C THR A 189 9.10 3.96 43.68
N PRO A 190 8.98 2.65 44.00
CA PRO A 190 10.08 1.88 44.63
C PRO A 190 11.24 1.56 43.68
N VAL A 191 11.08 1.82 42.39
CA VAL A 191 12.05 1.54 41.32
C VAL A 191 12.85 2.81 40.95
N LEU A 192 12.46 3.96 41.47
CA LEU A 192 13.20 5.21 41.28
C LEU A 192 14.45 5.25 42.16
N HIS A 193 15.51 5.85 41.62
CA HIS A 193 16.69 6.24 42.39
C HIS A 193 16.68 7.74 42.63
N GLN A 194 17.45 8.21 43.61
CA GLN A 194 17.67 9.63 43.84
C GLN A 194 19.12 9.99 43.51
N THR A 195 19.34 11.15 42.90
CA THR A 195 20.67 11.76 42.82
C THR A 195 21.14 12.22 44.20
N THR A 196 22.41 12.61 44.31
CA THR A 196 22.96 13.28 45.51
C THR A 196 22.22 14.55 45.88
N GLU A 197 21.58 15.20 44.90
CA GLU A 197 20.76 16.41 45.06
C GLU A 197 19.27 16.11 45.34
N GLY A 198 18.90 14.82 45.43
CA GLY A 198 17.53 14.39 45.75
C GLY A 198 16.59 14.26 44.55
N TYR A 199 17.05 14.46 43.32
CA TYR A 199 16.20 14.36 42.13
C TYR A 199 15.92 12.90 41.75
N PRO A 200 14.67 12.55 41.36
CA PRO A 200 14.33 11.21 40.92
C PRO A 200 14.99 10.86 39.59
N VAL A 201 15.56 9.66 39.51
CA VAL A 201 16.25 9.10 38.34
C VAL A 201 15.69 7.73 38.05
N ILE A 202 15.20 7.54 36.83
CA ILE A 202 14.83 6.23 36.29
C ILE A 202 16.07 5.44 35.81
N PRO A 203 16.36 4.26 36.36
CA PRO A 203 17.36 3.34 35.81
C PRO A 203 16.95 2.83 34.43
N LYS A 204 17.95 2.52 33.59
CA LYS A 204 17.67 1.97 32.26
C LYS A 204 17.02 0.58 32.35
N TYR A 205 17.54 -0.28 33.22
CA TYR A 205 17.04 -1.64 33.43
C TYR A 205 17.43 -2.18 34.81
N TYR A 206 16.78 -3.27 35.19
CA TYR A 206 17.08 -4.10 36.37
C TYR A 206 17.50 -5.50 35.92
N TYR A 207 18.64 -5.98 36.40
CA TYR A 207 19.22 -7.27 36.02
C TYR A 207 19.39 -8.20 37.22
N VAL A 208 19.49 -9.50 36.96
CA VAL A 208 19.80 -10.54 37.96
C VAL A 208 21.32 -10.71 38.01
N PRO A 209 22.00 -10.48 39.15
CA PRO A 209 23.44 -10.70 39.26
C PRO A 209 23.85 -12.15 39.03
N ALA A 210 25.09 -12.36 38.57
CA ALA A 210 25.62 -13.68 38.20
C ALA A 210 25.41 -14.76 39.28
N ASP A 211 25.68 -14.41 40.54
CA ASP A 211 25.57 -15.34 41.68
C ASP A 211 24.14 -15.83 41.94
N PHE A 212 23.13 -15.08 41.47
CA PHE A 212 21.71 -15.37 41.70
C PHE A 212 21.01 -15.99 40.49
N VAL A 213 21.69 -16.13 39.34
CA VAL A 213 21.11 -16.61 38.08
C VAL A 213 20.46 -17.99 38.22
N GLU A 214 21.16 -18.94 38.83
CA GLU A 214 20.67 -20.32 38.95
C GLU A 214 19.45 -20.42 39.88
N TYR A 215 19.40 -19.61 40.93
CA TYR A 215 18.25 -19.56 41.83
C TYR A 215 17.02 -18.94 41.15
N GLU A 216 17.22 -17.86 40.38
CA GLU A 216 16.14 -17.24 39.60
C GLU A 216 15.60 -18.19 38.53
N LYS A 217 16.45 -18.97 37.86
CA LYS A 217 16.00 -19.98 36.87
C LYS A 217 15.18 -21.10 37.49
N ARG A 218 15.52 -21.54 38.71
CA ARG A 218 14.79 -22.59 39.43
C ARG A 218 13.42 -22.10 39.92
N ASN A 219 13.36 -20.88 40.41
CA ASN A 219 12.11 -20.26 40.88
C ASN A 219 12.01 -18.81 40.36
N PRO A 220 11.40 -18.59 39.18
CA PRO A 220 11.30 -17.27 38.56
C PRO A 220 10.62 -16.24 39.45
N GLY A 221 11.22 -15.05 39.57
CA GLY A 221 10.74 -13.95 40.41
C GLY A 221 11.16 -14.05 41.89
N SER A 222 12.00 -15.03 42.25
CA SER A 222 12.46 -15.20 43.63
C SER A 222 13.60 -14.27 44.02
N GLN A 223 14.47 -13.88 43.08
CA GLN A 223 15.67 -13.10 43.36
C GLN A 223 15.46 -11.59 43.22
N LYS A 224 16.20 -10.82 44.03
CA LYS A 224 16.21 -9.36 43.92
C LYS A 224 17.03 -8.94 42.69
N ARG A 225 16.45 -8.08 41.83
CA ARG A 225 17.16 -7.48 40.70
C ARG A 225 17.84 -6.18 41.12
N PHE A 226 18.96 -5.88 40.48
CA PHE A 226 19.77 -4.68 40.74
C PHE A 226 19.67 -3.69 39.58
N PRO A 227 19.64 -2.38 39.87
CA PRO A 227 19.53 -1.34 38.85
C PRO A 227 20.82 -1.24 38.03
N SER A 228 20.70 -0.84 36.77
CA SER A 228 21.82 -0.38 35.95
C SER A 228 22.53 0.82 36.60
N ASN A 229 23.83 1.00 36.33
CA ASN A 229 24.64 2.10 36.90
C ASN A 229 24.21 3.54 36.51
N CYS A 230 23.20 3.70 35.65
CA CYS A 230 22.70 5.01 35.22
C CYS A 230 22.32 5.88 36.43
N GLY A 231 22.85 7.11 36.47
CA GLY A 231 22.59 8.09 37.53
C GLY A 231 23.61 8.10 38.68
N ARG A 232 24.47 7.09 38.81
CA ARG A 232 25.57 7.09 39.81
C ARG A 232 26.91 7.55 39.24
N ASP A 233 27.07 7.47 37.92
CA ASP A 233 28.29 7.80 37.16
C ASP A 233 28.18 9.11 36.38
N GLY A 234 27.12 9.89 36.61
CA GLY A 234 26.79 11.10 35.84
C GLY A 234 26.10 10.85 34.49
N LYS A 235 25.88 9.59 34.08
CA LYS A 235 25.21 9.26 32.80
C LYS A 235 23.73 8.95 33.04
N LEU A 236 22.87 9.86 32.60
CA LEU A 236 21.42 9.70 32.66
C LEU A 236 20.89 8.92 31.45
N PHE A 237 19.92 8.04 31.69
CA PHE A 237 19.14 7.42 30.62
C PHE A 237 18.10 8.42 30.08
N LEU A 238 18.52 9.25 29.12
CA LEU A 238 17.73 10.39 28.62
C LEU A 238 16.32 10.02 28.14
N TRP A 239 16.16 8.91 27.44
CA TRP A 239 14.83 8.47 26.97
C TRP A 239 13.88 8.18 28.13
N GLY A 240 14.36 7.47 29.17
CA GLY A 240 13.57 7.22 30.38
C GLY A 240 13.27 8.49 31.16
N GLN A 241 14.24 9.39 31.33
CA GLN A 241 14.01 10.66 32.05
C GLN A 241 13.03 11.58 31.31
N ALA A 242 13.12 11.67 29.98
CA ALA A 242 12.18 12.47 29.20
C ALA A 242 10.73 11.99 29.37
N LEU A 243 10.51 10.66 29.28
CA LEU A 243 9.20 10.08 29.51
C LEU A 243 8.73 10.22 30.96
N TYR A 244 9.63 10.21 31.94
CA TYR A 244 9.29 10.45 33.34
C TYR A 244 8.69 11.84 33.52
N ILE A 245 9.37 12.85 32.98
CA ILE A 245 8.93 14.25 33.05
C ILE A 245 7.56 14.37 32.38
N ILE A 246 7.40 13.83 31.16
CA ILE A 246 6.12 13.87 30.45
C ILE A 246 5.02 13.16 31.25
N ALA A 247 5.26 11.95 31.75
CA ALA A 247 4.28 11.18 32.52
C ALA A 247 3.88 11.90 33.82
N LYS A 248 4.82 12.56 34.50
CA LYS A 248 4.54 13.34 35.71
C LYS A 248 3.76 14.60 35.42
N LEU A 249 4.16 15.39 34.43
CA LEU A 249 3.41 16.58 34.03
C LEU A 249 1.97 16.24 33.62
N LEU A 250 1.76 15.10 32.96
CA LEU A 250 0.42 14.61 32.61
C LEU A 250 -0.37 14.12 33.83
N ALA A 251 0.26 13.35 34.72
CA ALA A 251 -0.40 12.79 35.91
C ALA A 251 -0.78 13.89 36.92
N ASP A 252 0.03 14.95 37.01
CA ASP A 252 -0.21 16.12 37.86
C ASP A 252 -1.08 17.19 37.15
N GLU A 253 -1.63 16.87 35.96
CA GLU A 253 -2.51 17.74 35.16
C GLU A 253 -1.91 19.10 34.78
N LEU A 254 -0.57 19.23 34.79
CA LEU A 254 0.15 20.43 34.38
C LEU A 254 0.20 20.61 32.86
N ILE A 255 0.12 19.51 32.13
CA ILE A 255 -0.09 19.48 30.68
C ILE A 255 -1.23 18.54 30.35
N SER A 256 -1.94 18.83 29.26
CA SER A 256 -3.01 18.00 28.74
C SER A 256 -2.50 17.07 27.62
N PRO A 257 -3.20 15.96 27.33
CA PRO A 257 -2.92 15.13 26.16
C PRO A 257 -2.84 15.89 24.83
N LYS A 258 -3.55 17.02 24.71
CA LYS A 258 -3.56 17.86 23.50
C LYS A 258 -2.24 18.60 23.27
N ASP A 259 -1.49 18.87 24.33
CA ASP A 259 -0.23 19.63 24.25
C ASP A 259 0.91 18.78 23.65
N ILE A 260 0.84 17.46 23.81
CA ILE A 260 1.85 16.50 23.33
C ILE A 260 1.42 15.72 22.09
N ASP A 261 0.13 15.77 21.73
CA ASP A 261 -0.40 15.25 20.47
C ASP A 261 -1.28 16.31 19.77
N PRO A 262 -0.66 17.33 19.15
CA PRO A 262 -1.38 18.43 18.50
C PRO A 262 -2.18 17.97 17.27
N VAL A 263 -1.84 16.81 16.69
CA VAL A 263 -2.54 16.21 15.55
C VAL A 263 -3.73 15.34 16.02
N GLN A 264 -3.95 15.23 17.34
CA GLN A 264 -5.07 14.52 17.95
C GLN A 264 -5.23 13.07 17.47
N ARG A 265 -4.11 12.38 17.26
CA ARG A 265 -4.10 10.99 16.78
C ARG A 265 -4.64 10.01 17.80
N TYR A 266 -4.53 10.30 19.09
CA TYR A 266 -5.18 9.51 20.14
C TYR A 266 -6.71 9.59 20.10
N VAL A 267 -7.27 10.67 19.54
CA VAL A 267 -8.72 10.85 19.47
C VAL A 267 -9.24 9.95 18.35
N PRO A 268 -10.23 9.07 18.62
CA PRO A 268 -10.86 8.28 17.57
C PRO A 268 -11.39 9.19 16.47
N LEU A 269 -11.23 8.79 15.20
CA LEU A 269 -11.65 9.57 14.01
C LEU A 269 -13.09 10.10 14.08
N GLN A 270 -13.98 9.40 14.80
CA GLN A 270 -15.37 9.80 15.01
C GLN A 270 -15.52 11.06 15.89
N ASN A 271 -14.55 11.32 16.76
CA ASN A 271 -14.53 12.40 17.74
C ASN A 271 -13.49 13.49 17.39
N GLN A 272 -12.69 13.29 16.35
CA GLN A 272 -11.79 14.31 15.82
C GLN A 272 -12.65 15.45 15.24
N ARG A 273 -12.70 16.59 15.93
CA ARG A 273 -13.25 17.81 15.34
C ARG A 273 -12.24 18.29 14.30
N ASN A 274 -12.70 18.49 13.06
CA ASN A 274 -11.98 19.06 11.92
C ASN A 274 -10.78 19.93 12.34
N VAL A 275 -9.61 19.30 12.53
CA VAL A 275 -8.37 20.06 12.63
C VAL A 275 -8.14 20.54 11.21
N SER A 276 -8.49 21.80 10.98
CA SER A 276 -8.41 22.48 9.69
C SER A 276 -6.95 22.68 9.27
N MET A 277 -6.27 21.59 9.00
CA MET A 277 -5.12 21.53 8.11
C MET A 277 -5.71 21.11 6.77
N ARG A 278 -5.49 21.88 5.70
CA ARG A 278 -6.13 21.76 4.37
C ARG A 278 -6.18 20.34 3.75
N PHE A 279 -5.50 19.37 4.35
CA PHE A 279 -5.24 18.03 3.84
C PHE A 279 -5.24 16.93 4.93
N SER A 280 -5.49 17.27 6.20
CA SER A 280 -5.64 16.31 7.33
C SER A 280 -7.09 15.92 7.58
N ASN A 281 -7.96 16.24 6.62
CA ASN A 281 -9.37 15.97 6.63
C ASN A 281 -9.62 14.46 6.37
N GLN A 282 -9.21 13.61 7.32
CA GLN A 282 -9.80 12.29 7.49
C GLN A 282 -11.00 12.43 8.42
N GLY A 283 -12.18 12.38 7.85
CA GLY A 283 -13.42 12.60 8.58
C GLY A 283 -13.87 11.39 9.38
N PRO A 284 -14.91 11.56 10.20
CA PRO A 284 -15.62 10.41 10.77
C PRO A 284 -15.98 9.45 9.65
N LEU A 285 -15.70 8.16 9.87
CA LEU A 285 -16.21 7.10 9.01
C LEU A 285 -17.73 7.18 9.01
N GLU A 286 -18.30 7.67 7.92
CA GLU A 286 -19.68 7.33 7.62
C GLU A 286 -19.71 5.83 7.35
N ASN A 287 -20.29 5.06 8.28
CA ASN A 287 -20.55 3.62 8.12
C ASN A 287 -21.37 3.29 6.87
N ASP A 288 -21.94 4.31 6.22
CA ASP A 288 -22.64 4.24 4.97
C ASP A 288 -21.89 4.91 3.80
N LEU A 289 -20.64 4.47 3.57
CA LEU A 289 -19.86 4.95 2.44
C LEU A 289 -20.49 4.48 1.12
N VAL A 290 -21.00 5.44 0.35
CA VAL A 290 -21.46 5.23 -1.03
C VAL A 290 -20.32 5.59 -1.99
N VAL A 291 -19.94 4.67 -2.87
CA VAL A 291 -18.95 4.94 -3.91
C VAL A 291 -19.65 5.57 -5.11
N HIS A 292 -19.20 6.76 -5.52
CA HIS A 292 -19.68 7.39 -6.74
C HIS A 292 -19.04 6.71 -7.94
N VAL A 293 -19.83 6.34 -8.94
CA VAL A 293 -19.36 5.60 -10.10
C VAL A 293 -19.78 6.33 -11.37
N ALA A 294 -18.81 6.61 -12.24
CA ALA A 294 -19.08 7.14 -13.58
C ALA A 294 -18.75 6.08 -14.63
N LEU A 295 -19.72 5.80 -15.50
CA LEU A 295 -19.59 4.83 -16.59
C LEU A 295 -19.19 5.55 -17.89
N ILE A 296 -18.00 5.26 -18.39
CA ILE A 296 -17.46 5.85 -19.61
C ILE A 296 -17.41 4.80 -20.70
N ALA A 297 -18.04 5.08 -21.84
CA ALA A 297 -17.94 4.25 -23.04
C ALA A 297 -16.82 4.80 -23.93
N GLU A 298 -15.97 3.92 -24.50
CA GLU A 298 -14.87 4.36 -25.36
C GLU A 298 -15.32 4.92 -26.72
N SER A 299 -16.56 4.65 -27.15
CA SER A 299 -17.12 5.14 -28.43
C SER A 299 -18.60 5.48 -28.31
N GLN A 300 -19.07 6.44 -29.13
CA GLN A 300 -20.50 6.76 -29.27
C GLN A 300 -21.33 5.53 -29.70
N ARG A 301 -20.79 4.67 -30.56
CA ARG A 301 -21.46 3.43 -30.98
C ARG A 301 -21.75 2.54 -29.77
N LEU A 302 -20.77 2.38 -28.89
CA LEU A 302 -20.91 1.58 -27.68
C LEU A 302 -21.90 2.19 -26.70
N GLN A 303 -21.88 3.51 -26.54
CA GLN A 303 -22.86 4.26 -25.75
C GLN A 303 -24.29 3.99 -26.25
N VAL A 304 -24.54 4.13 -27.55
CA VAL A 304 -25.87 3.89 -28.15
C VAL A 304 -26.31 2.44 -27.93
N PHE A 305 -25.39 1.48 -28.09
CA PHE A 305 -25.66 0.07 -27.83
C PHE A 305 -26.01 -0.20 -26.36
N LEU A 306 -25.26 0.34 -25.40
CA LEU A 306 -25.55 0.16 -23.97
C LEU A 306 -26.87 0.83 -23.55
N ASN A 307 -27.22 1.95 -24.20
CA ASN A 307 -28.47 2.63 -23.97
C ASN A 307 -29.70 1.81 -24.38
N THR A 308 -29.61 0.88 -25.33
CA THR A 308 -30.73 -0.02 -25.67
C THR A 308 -31.08 -0.99 -24.53
N TYR A 309 -30.13 -1.24 -23.63
CA TYR A 309 -30.32 -2.01 -22.40
C TYR A 309 -30.62 -1.12 -21.18
N GLY A 310 -30.83 0.18 -21.39
CA GLY A 310 -31.14 1.14 -20.33
C GLY A 310 -29.95 1.45 -19.41
N ILE A 311 -28.72 1.26 -19.89
CA ILE A 311 -27.48 1.63 -19.19
C ILE A 311 -27.02 2.99 -19.73
N GLN A 312 -26.95 3.98 -18.85
CA GLN A 312 -26.49 5.32 -19.20
C GLN A 312 -24.96 5.42 -19.02
N THR A 313 -24.27 5.83 -20.07
CA THR A 313 -22.81 6.06 -20.08
C THR A 313 -22.51 7.40 -20.73
N GLN A 314 -21.29 7.94 -20.54
CA GLN A 314 -20.80 9.12 -21.25
C GLN A 314 -19.62 8.76 -22.14
N THR A 315 -19.40 9.51 -23.22
CA THR A 315 -18.16 9.40 -24.02
C THR A 315 -17.13 10.43 -23.52
N PRO A 316 -15.82 10.25 -23.81
CA PRO A 316 -14.80 11.22 -23.40
C PRO A 316 -15.09 12.66 -23.88
N GLN A 317 -15.62 12.83 -25.09
CA GLN A 317 -15.99 14.16 -25.61
C GLN A 317 -17.13 14.82 -24.81
N GLN A 318 -18.11 14.04 -24.34
CA GLN A 318 -19.24 14.55 -23.55
C GLN A 318 -18.86 14.95 -22.12
N VAL A 319 -17.67 14.56 -21.67
CA VAL A 319 -17.18 14.79 -20.31
C VAL A 319 -16.38 16.10 -20.21
N GLU A 320 -16.00 16.69 -21.34
CA GLU A 320 -15.32 17.98 -21.39
C GLU A 320 -16.09 19.07 -20.61
N PRO A 321 -15.40 19.95 -19.85
CA PRO A 321 -13.95 20.19 -19.84
C PRO A 321 -13.15 19.25 -18.92
N ILE A 322 -13.77 18.25 -18.28
CA ILE A 322 -13.07 17.31 -17.41
C ILE A 322 -12.30 16.32 -18.28
N GLN A 323 -11.01 16.17 -18.01
CA GLN A 323 -10.16 15.23 -18.73
C GLN A 323 -10.13 13.88 -18.02
N ILE A 324 -10.25 12.81 -18.81
CA ILE A 324 -10.07 11.44 -18.31
C ILE A 324 -8.64 11.01 -18.64
N TRP A 325 -7.86 10.62 -17.65
CA TRP A 325 -6.48 10.19 -17.84
C TRP A 325 -6.31 8.71 -17.49
N ALA A 326 -5.37 8.06 -18.18
CA ALA A 326 -4.85 6.78 -17.73
C ALA A 326 -4.11 6.95 -16.40
N GLN A 327 -4.09 5.89 -15.58
CA GLN A 327 -3.35 5.90 -14.32
C GLN A 327 -1.86 6.21 -14.52
N GLN A 328 -1.25 5.84 -15.66
CA GLN A 328 0.15 6.13 -15.97
C GLN A 328 0.45 7.63 -16.15
N GLU A 329 -0.48 8.40 -16.69
CA GLU A 329 -0.31 9.86 -16.83
C GLU A 329 -0.28 10.55 -15.46
N LEU A 330 -1.05 10.03 -14.50
CA LEU A 330 -0.96 10.48 -13.12
C LEU A 330 0.39 10.12 -12.49
N VAL A 331 0.98 8.97 -12.83
CA VAL A 331 2.34 8.61 -12.37
C VAL A 331 3.38 9.59 -12.91
N LYS A 332 3.29 9.97 -14.19
CA LYS A 332 4.13 11.02 -14.78
C LYS A 332 3.97 12.35 -14.04
N ALA A 333 2.74 12.75 -13.72
CA ALA A 333 2.52 13.97 -12.94
C ALA A 333 3.23 13.89 -11.59
N TYR A 334 3.06 12.78 -10.87
CA TYR A 334 3.70 12.56 -9.58
C TYR A 334 5.21 12.37 -9.65
N PHE A 335 5.82 12.06 -10.80
CA PHE A 335 7.28 11.95 -10.96
C PHE A 335 7.98 13.25 -10.54
N HIS A 336 7.41 14.39 -10.94
CA HIS A 336 7.90 15.73 -10.60
C HIS A 336 7.80 16.07 -9.11
N LEU A 337 7.09 15.27 -8.31
CA LEU A 337 7.02 15.47 -6.88
C LEU A 337 8.40 15.24 -6.23
N GLY A 338 9.00 16.32 -5.75
CA GLY A 338 10.28 16.27 -5.03
C GLY A 338 11.52 16.24 -5.93
N ILE A 339 11.38 16.58 -7.22
CA ILE A 339 12.54 16.88 -8.07
C ILE A 339 13.23 18.14 -7.54
N ASN A 340 14.53 18.07 -7.37
CA ASN A 340 15.35 19.23 -7.01
C ASN A 340 16.78 18.98 -7.49
N GLU A 341 17.15 19.60 -8.62
CA GLU A 341 18.47 19.45 -9.23
C GLU A 341 19.60 19.93 -8.30
N LYS A 342 19.40 21.03 -7.57
CA LYS A 342 20.39 21.58 -6.63
C LYS A 342 20.74 20.60 -5.51
N LEU A 343 19.78 19.78 -5.09
CA LEU A 343 19.95 18.75 -4.06
C LEU A 343 20.18 17.34 -4.64
N GLY A 344 20.26 17.19 -5.97
CA GLY A 344 20.39 15.89 -6.64
C GLY A 344 19.20 14.96 -6.42
N LEU A 345 17.99 15.50 -6.17
CA LEU A 345 16.77 14.71 -5.97
C LEU A 345 16.06 14.49 -7.31
N SER A 346 15.87 13.22 -7.68
CA SER A 346 15.26 12.80 -8.95
C SER A 346 13.74 12.62 -8.92
N GLY A 347 13.07 13.04 -7.84
CA GLY A 347 11.60 12.97 -7.72
C GLY A 347 11.05 11.63 -7.26
N ARG A 348 9.75 11.40 -7.49
CA ARG A 348 9.06 10.14 -7.15
C ARG A 348 9.34 9.12 -8.27
N PRO A 349 9.93 7.96 -7.98
CA PRO A 349 10.12 6.90 -8.96
C PRO A 349 8.80 6.39 -9.55
N ASP A 350 8.90 5.91 -10.77
CA ASP A 350 7.81 5.38 -11.58
C ASP A 350 7.12 4.21 -10.87
N ARG A 351 5.93 4.49 -10.34
CA ARG A 351 5.17 3.56 -9.51
C ARG A 351 3.69 3.76 -9.71
N PRO A 352 2.93 2.67 -9.88
CA PRO A 352 1.50 2.76 -10.09
C PRO A 352 0.81 3.34 -8.86
N ILE A 353 -0.20 4.15 -9.14
CA ILE A 353 -1.10 4.73 -8.13
C ILE A 353 -2.28 3.78 -8.00
N GLY A 354 -2.64 3.43 -6.76
CA GLY A 354 -3.68 2.45 -6.51
C GLY A 354 -5.08 3.02 -6.61
N CYS A 355 -6.06 2.20 -6.25
CA CYS A 355 -7.48 2.55 -6.37
C CYS A 355 -7.88 3.73 -5.48
N LEU A 356 -7.22 3.94 -4.33
CA LEU A 356 -7.53 5.08 -3.47
C LEU A 356 -7.04 6.39 -4.09
N GLY A 357 -5.88 6.39 -4.74
CA GLY A 357 -5.39 7.54 -5.49
C GLY A 357 -6.23 7.81 -6.75
N THR A 358 -6.51 6.80 -7.57
CA THR A 358 -7.29 7.02 -8.81
C THR A 358 -8.75 7.38 -8.56
N SER A 359 -9.29 7.12 -7.37
CA SER A 359 -10.68 7.46 -7.03
C SER A 359 -10.88 8.91 -6.56
N LYS A 360 -9.89 9.78 -6.82
CA LYS A 360 -9.94 11.22 -6.54
C LYS A 360 -10.07 12.02 -7.83
N ILE A 361 -10.47 13.28 -7.67
CA ILE A 361 -10.37 14.30 -8.71
C ILE A 361 -9.07 15.06 -8.52
N TYR A 362 -8.37 15.34 -9.60
CA TYR A 362 -7.13 16.08 -9.61
C TYR A 362 -7.31 17.44 -10.28
N ARG A 363 -6.70 18.49 -9.71
CA ARG A 363 -6.51 19.77 -10.38
C ARG A 363 -5.06 19.88 -10.79
N ILE A 364 -4.80 19.81 -12.10
CA ILE A 364 -3.45 19.78 -12.67
C ILE A 364 -3.37 20.87 -13.74
N LEU A 365 -2.45 21.83 -13.56
CA LEU A 365 -2.24 22.94 -14.50
C LEU A 365 -3.55 23.67 -14.89
N GLY A 366 -4.47 23.84 -13.93
CA GLY A 366 -5.78 24.47 -14.14
C GLY A 366 -6.88 23.53 -14.67
N LYS A 367 -6.51 22.37 -15.23
CA LYS A 367 -7.43 21.35 -15.76
C LYS A 367 -7.97 20.46 -14.63
N THR A 368 -9.24 20.06 -14.75
CA THR A 368 -9.84 19.04 -13.88
C THR A 368 -9.65 17.68 -14.52
N VAL A 369 -9.03 16.77 -13.78
CA VAL A 369 -8.60 15.46 -14.26
C VAL A 369 -9.20 14.38 -13.37
N VAL A 370 -9.69 13.30 -13.97
CA VAL A 370 -10.11 12.10 -13.25
C VAL A 370 -9.44 10.89 -13.91
N CYS A 371 -9.01 9.91 -13.10
CA CYS A 371 -8.25 8.77 -13.58
C CYS A 371 -9.06 7.48 -13.45
N TYR A 372 -8.98 6.59 -14.44
CA TYR A 372 -9.46 5.22 -14.27
C TYR A 372 -8.36 4.35 -13.63
N PRO A 373 -8.72 3.37 -12.77
CA PRO A 373 -7.76 2.46 -12.16
C PRO A 373 -7.03 1.58 -13.18
N ILE A 374 -5.86 1.06 -12.79
CA ILE A 374 -5.00 0.19 -13.63
C ILE A 374 -5.72 -1.03 -14.22
N ILE A 375 -6.80 -1.48 -13.58
CA ILE A 375 -7.60 -2.64 -14.02
C ILE A 375 -8.22 -2.43 -15.41
N PHE A 376 -8.39 -1.16 -15.83
CA PHE A 376 -8.91 -0.78 -17.15
C PHE A 376 -7.81 -0.35 -18.12
N ASP A 377 -6.56 -0.30 -17.66
CA ASP A 377 -5.44 0.00 -18.53
C ASP A 377 -5.15 -1.24 -19.39
N LEU A 378 -5.11 -1.03 -20.70
CA LEU A 378 -4.83 -2.09 -21.67
C LEU A 378 -3.31 -2.30 -21.81
N SER A 379 -2.51 -1.98 -20.79
CA SER A 379 -1.05 -2.11 -20.86
C SER A 379 -0.68 -3.57 -21.10
N ASP A 380 -0.54 -3.84 -22.39
CA ASP A 380 0.00 -4.95 -23.12
C ASP A 380 -0.37 -6.40 -22.77
N PHE A 381 -1.11 -6.70 -21.70
CA PHE A 381 -1.30 -8.09 -21.26
C PHE A 381 -2.71 -8.65 -21.40
N TYR A 382 -2.81 -9.95 -21.68
CA TYR A 382 -4.05 -10.60 -22.13
C TYR A 382 -5.04 -10.89 -21.03
N MET A 383 -4.63 -10.78 -19.77
CA MET A 383 -5.55 -10.92 -18.62
C MET A 383 -6.67 -9.87 -18.66
N SER A 384 -6.41 -8.69 -19.24
CA SER A 384 -7.42 -7.64 -19.47
C SER A 384 -8.57 -8.08 -20.39
N GLN A 385 -8.38 -9.15 -21.17
CA GLN A 385 -9.40 -9.73 -22.06
C GLN A 385 -10.29 -10.75 -21.34
N ASP A 386 -9.98 -11.13 -20.10
CA ASP A 386 -10.88 -11.94 -19.30
C ASP A 386 -11.92 -11.09 -18.57
N VAL A 387 -13.12 -11.08 -19.14
CA VAL A 387 -14.29 -10.37 -18.59
C VAL A 387 -14.65 -10.80 -17.16
N LEU A 388 -14.53 -12.08 -16.82
CA LEU A 388 -14.90 -12.55 -15.47
C LEU A 388 -13.87 -12.06 -14.45
N LEU A 389 -12.59 -12.13 -14.79
CA LEU A 389 -11.51 -11.58 -13.96
C LEU A 389 -11.71 -10.06 -13.75
N LEU A 390 -12.03 -9.31 -14.82
CA LEU A 390 -12.29 -7.88 -14.72
C LEU A 390 -13.48 -7.57 -13.79
N ILE A 391 -14.57 -8.33 -13.88
CA ILE A 391 -15.72 -8.16 -12.99
C ILE A 391 -15.32 -8.37 -11.53
N ASP A 392 -14.53 -9.40 -11.24
CA ASP A 392 -14.07 -9.67 -9.88
C ASP A 392 -13.06 -8.63 -9.39
N ASP A 393 -12.16 -8.15 -10.25
CA ASP A 393 -11.25 -7.05 -9.95
C ASP A 393 -11.99 -5.74 -9.63
N ILE A 394 -13.06 -5.42 -10.36
CA ILE A 394 -13.92 -4.27 -10.07
C ILE A 394 -14.59 -4.42 -8.70
N LYS A 395 -15.17 -5.60 -8.39
CA LYS A 395 -15.78 -5.86 -7.07
C LYS A 395 -14.75 -5.71 -5.95
N ASN A 396 -13.56 -6.29 -6.12
CA ASN A 396 -12.48 -6.20 -5.16
C ASN A 396 -12.01 -4.75 -4.96
N ALA A 397 -11.90 -3.97 -6.04
CA ALA A 397 -11.55 -2.55 -5.96
C ALA A 397 -12.61 -1.72 -5.21
N LEU A 398 -13.89 -1.94 -5.47
CA LEU A 398 -14.98 -1.28 -4.76
C LEU A 398 -15.00 -1.65 -3.27
N GLN A 399 -14.80 -2.93 -2.94
CA GLN A 399 -14.70 -3.38 -1.54
C GLN A 399 -13.50 -2.76 -0.82
N PHE A 400 -12.36 -2.67 -1.51
CA PHE A 400 -11.16 -2.02 -1.00
C PHE A 400 -11.39 -0.53 -0.72
N ILE A 401 -12.02 0.19 -1.65
CA ILE A 401 -12.40 1.60 -1.45
C ILE A 401 -13.36 1.71 -0.26
N LYS A 402 -14.40 0.87 -0.19
CA LYS A 402 -15.36 0.87 0.92
C LYS A 402 -14.68 0.73 2.29
N GLN A 403 -13.70 -0.16 2.38
CA GLN A 403 -13.05 -0.49 3.65
C GLN A 403 -12.04 0.58 4.09
N TYR A 404 -11.32 1.19 3.13
CA TYR A 404 -10.11 1.98 3.41
C TYR A 404 -10.21 3.46 3.05
N TRP A 405 -11.31 3.92 2.47
CA TRP A 405 -11.54 5.34 2.23
C TRP A 405 -11.89 6.06 3.52
N LYS A 406 -11.02 6.97 3.96
CA LYS A 406 -11.16 7.76 5.19
C LYS A 406 -11.24 9.27 4.96
N MET A 407 -11.14 9.72 3.70
CA MET A 407 -11.11 11.14 3.37
C MET A 407 -12.51 11.76 3.45
N HIS A 408 -12.59 13.03 3.80
CA HIS A 408 -13.83 13.80 3.68
C HIS A 408 -14.22 14.01 2.21
N GLY A 409 -15.31 13.38 1.79
CA GLY A 409 -15.80 13.39 0.41
C GLY A 409 -16.01 11.97 -0.10
N ARG A 410 -16.84 11.81 -1.12
CA ARG A 410 -17.14 10.49 -1.71
C ARG A 410 -16.04 10.09 -2.71
N PRO A 411 -15.63 8.81 -2.75
CA PRO A 411 -14.72 8.31 -3.77
C PRO A 411 -15.43 8.28 -5.12
N LEU A 412 -14.72 8.69 -6.18
CA LEU A 412 -15.20 8.67 -7.55
C LEU A 412 -14.47 7.59 -8.36
N PHE A 413 -15.15 6.47 -8.62
CA PHE A 413 -14.61 5.34 -9.35
C PHE A 413 -15.04 5.37 -10.82
N LEU A 414 -14.09 5.54 -11.74
CA LEU A 414 -14.35 5.50 -13.18
C LEU A 414 -14.33 4.06 -13.70
N VAL A 415 -15.40 3.65 -14.36
CA VAL A 415 -15.49 2.38 -15.09
C VAL A 415 -15.40 2.67 -16.58
N LEU A 416 -14.30 2.25 -17.20
CA LEU A 416 -14.12 2.36 -18.64
C LEU A 416 -14.63 1.09 -19.33
N ILE A 417 -15.60 1.26 -20.23
CA ILE A 417 -16.23 0.18 -20.98
C ILE A 417 -15.76 0.25 -22.43
N ARG A 418 -15.18 -0.85 -22.91
CA ARG A 418 -14.66 -0.98 -24.27
C ARG A 418 -15.50 -1.94 -25.11
N GLU A 419 -15.44 -1.80 -26.43
CA GLU A 419 -16.18 -2.65 -27.37
C GLU A 419 -15.76 -4.11 -27.26
N ASP A 420 -14.47 -4.36 -27.03
CA ASP A 420 -13.92 -5.73 -26.93
C ASP A 420 -14.47 -6.48 -25.72
N ASN A 421 -14.81 -5.79 -24.62
CA ASN A 421 -15.45 -6.40 -23.45
C ASN A 421 -16.84 -6.94 -23.81
N ILE A 422 -17.54 -6.33 -24.76
CA ILE A 422 -18.95 -6.57 -25.07
C ILE A 422 -19.15 -7.58 -26.22
N ARG A 423 -18.06 -8.08 -26.84
CA ARG A 423 -18.14 -9.02 -27.96
C ARG A 423 -18.16 -10.49 -27.49
N GLY A 424 -19.15 -11.26 -27.98
CA GLY A 424 -19.21 -12.72 -27.86
C GLY A 424 -19.99 -13.26 -26.64
N SER A 425 -19.75 -14.53 -26.30
CA SER A 425 -20.53 -15.31 -25.30
C SER A 425 -20.47 -14.81 -23.85
N ARG A 426 -19.63 -13.81 -23.54
CA ARG A 426 -19.47 -13.25 -22.18
C ARG A 426 -20.07 -11.84 -22.03
N PHE A 427 -20.97 -11.44 -22.93
CA PHE A 427 -21.72 -10.19 -22.81
C PHE A 427 -22.68 -10.18 -21.59
N ASN A 428 -23.38 -11.29 -21.34
CA ASN A 428 -24.37 -11.38 -20.25
C ASN A 428 -23.77 -11.05 -18.87
N PRO A 429 -22.60 -11.60 -18.45
CA PRO A 429 -21.97 -11.22 -17.19
C PRO A 429 -21.68 -9.72 -17.03
N ILE A 430 -21.28 -9.02 -18.09
CA ILE A 430 -21.05 -7.55 -18.04
C ILE A 430 -22.38 -6.84 -17.89
N LEU A 431 -23.39 -7.26 -18.64
CA LEU A 431 -24.71 -6.67 -18.57
C LEU A 431 -25.30 -6.82 -17.16
N ASP A 432 -25.13 -7.98 -16.52
CA ASP A 432 -25.52 -8.24 -15.14
C ASP A 432 -24.78 -7.31 -14.15
N MET A 433 -23.48 -7.10 -14.35
CA MET A 433 -22.69 -6.16 -13.54
C MET A 433 -23.17 -4.72 -13.73
N LEU A 434 -23.40 -4.25 -14.96
CA LEU A 434 -23.90 -2.91 -15.26
C LEU A 434 -25.32 -2.70 -14.73
N ALA A 435 -26.16 -3.74 -14.75
CA ALA A 435 -27.46 -3.74 -14.09
C ALA A 435 -27.32 -3.65 -12.56
N ALA A 436 -26.33 -4.32 -11.96
CA ALA A 436 -26.05 -4.21 -10.52
C ALA A 436 -25.59 -2.80 -10.13
N PHE A 437 -24.77 -2.14 -10.96
CA PHE A 437 -24.43 -0.73 -10.81
C PHE A 437 -25.68 0.16 -10.77
N LYS A 438 -26.62 -0.04 -11.71
CA LYS A 438 -27.89 0.70 -11.73
C LYS A 438 -28.79 0.42 -10.52
N LYS A 439 -28.76 -0.81 -9.97
CA LYS A 439 -29.47 -1.17 -8.74
C LYS A 439 -28.85 -0.53 -7.47
N GLY A 440 -27.65 0.02 -7.57
CA GLY A 440 -26.97 0.70 -6.47
C GLY A 440 -26.20 -0.20 -5.51
N ILE A 441 -26.04 -1.49 -5.82
CA ILE A 441 -25.25 -2.42 -4.99
C ILE A 441 -24.42 -3.35 -5.88
N VAL A 442 -23.10 -3.34 -5.69
CA VAL A 442 -22.16 -4.21 -6.40
C VAL A 442 -21.22 -4.87 -5.39
N GLY A 443 -21.20 -6.21 -5.34
CA GLY A 443 -20.30 -6.95 -4.44
C GLY A 443 -20.47 -6.60 -2.95
N GLY A 444 -21.67 -6.22 -2.50
CA GLY A 444 -21.94 -5.79 -1.13
C GLY A 444 -21.53 -4.34 -0.81
N VAL A 445 -21.15 -3.57 -1.83
CA VAL A 445 -20.81 -2.14 -1.73
C VAL A 445 -21.95 -1.31 -2.31
N LYS A 446 -22.38 -0.28 -1.57
CA LYS A 446 -23.35 0.69 -2.07
C LYS A 446 -22.67 1.61 -3.08
N VAL A 447 -23.27 1.73 -4.26
CA VAL A 447 -22.75 2.54 -5.36
C VAL A 447 -23.82 3.51 -5.83
N HIS A 448 -23.40 4.71 -6.21
CA HIS A 448 -24.25 5.71 -6.82
C HIS A 448 -23.70 6.03 -8.20
N VAL A 449 -24.48 5.73 -9.24
CA VAL A 449 -24.08 5.93 -10.63
C VAL A 449 -24.76 7.19 -11.16
N ASP A 450 -23.97 8.12 -11.68
CA ASP A 450 -24.47 9.34 -12.31
C ASP A 450 -23.44 9.89 -13.31
N ARG A 451 -23.76 11.01 -13.96
CA ARG A 451 -22.87 11.76 -14.83
C ARG A 451 -21.71 12.34 -14.05
N LEU A 452 -20.53 12.36 -14.68
CA LEU A 452 -19.30 12.83 -14.04
C LEU A 452 -19.44 14.27 -13.51
N GLN A 453 -20.09 15.15 -14.26
CA GLN A 453 -20.31 16.55 -13.87
C GLN A 453 -21.14 16.68 -12.58
N THR A 454 -22.12 15.80 -12.34
CA THR A 454 -22.91 15.78 -11.10
C THR A 454 -22.05 15.31 -9.92
N LEU A 455 -21.27 14.25 -10.14
CA LEU A 455 -20.51 13.58 -9.09
C LEU A 455 -19.32 14.41 -8.57
N VAL A 456 -18.81 15.36 -9.36
CA VAL A 456 -17.69 16.25 -8.99
C VAL A 456 -17.95 17.03 -7.71
N SER A 457 -19.19 17.46 -7.48
CA SER A 457 -19.57 18.28 -6.32
C SER A 457 -19.35 17.58 -4.97
N GLY A 458 -19.48 16.25 -4.93
CA GLY A 458 -19.34 15.46 -3.71
C GLY A 458 -18.00 14.73 -3.58
N ALA A 459 -17.10 14.85 -4.56
CA ALA A 459 -15.88 14.09 -4.63
C ALA A 459 -14.67 14.81 -4.02
N VAL A 460 -13.65 14.05 -3.62
CA VAL A 460 -12.38 14.60 -3.11
C VAL A 460 -11.56 15.20 -4.24
N VAL A 461 -11.16 16.47 -4.10
CA VAL A 461 -10.31 17.17 -5.05
C VAL A 461 -8.90 17.37 -4.47
N GLU A 462 -7.88 16.89 -5.18
CA GLU A 462 -6.46 17.01 -4.85
C GLU A 462 -5.77 17.95 -5.85
N GLN A 463 -5.12 19.01 -5.35
CA GLN A 463 -4.42 20.00 -6.18
C GLN A 463 -2.94 19.62 -6.30
N LEU A 464 -2.45 19.43 -7.54
CA LEU A 464 -1.04 19.11 -7.81
C LEU A 464 -0.30 20.37 -8.28
N ASP A 465 -0.09 21.30 -7.36
CA ASP A 465 0.51 22.61 -7.68
C ASP A 465 2.05 22.55 -7.84
N PHE A 466 2.69 21.44 -7.48
CA PHE A 466 4.14 21.26 -7.58
C PHE A 466 4.67 21.14 -9.02
N LEU A 467 3.79 21.05 -10.01
CA LEU A 467 4.18 21.03 -11.44
C LEU A 467 4.57 22.42 -11.98
N ARG A 468 4.44 23.49 -11.18
CA ARG A 468 4.73 24.88 -11.58
C ARG A 468 6.06 25.40 -11.02
N ILE A 469 6.95 24.53 -10.54
CA ILE A 469 8.11 24.96 -9.73
C ILE A 469 9.30 25.45 -10.57
N SER A 470 9.42 25.02 -11.83
CA SER A 470 10.54 25.38 -12.71
C SER A 470 10.05 26.10 -13.96
N ASP A 471 10.30 27.42 -14.07
CA ASP A 471 10.09 28.21 -15.30
C ASP A 471 11.03 27.78 -16.45
N THR A 472 12.03 26.94 -16.15
CA THR A 472 13.11 26.53 -17.05
C THR A 472 12.90 25.17 -17.72
N GLU A 473 11.91 24.37 -17.31
CA GLU A 473 11.64 23.05 -17.89
C GLU A 473 10.35 23.06 -18.72
N GLU A 474 10.37 22.41 -19.87
CA GLU A 474 9.15 22.17 -20.65
C GLU A 474 8.15 21.38 -19.79
N LEU A 475 6.93 21.91 -19.67
CA LEU A 475 5.87 21.23 -18.93
C LEU A 475 5.61 19.85 -19.57
N PRO A 476 5.49 18.79 -18.77
CA PRO A 476 5.20 17.47 -19.30
C PRO A 476 3.88 17.48 -20.07
N GLU A 477 3.91 16.94 -21.29
CA GLU A 477 2.70 16.71 -22.08
C GLU A 477 1.95 15.49 -21.53
N PHE A 478 0.72 15.74 -21.08
CA PHE A 478 -0.18 14.70 -20.60
C PHE A 478 -1.18 14.31 -21.69
N LYS A 479 -1.42 13.01 -21.82
CA LYS A 479 -2.38 12.47 -22.80
C LYS A 479 -3.74 12.19 -22.16
N SER A 480 -4.78 12.87 -22.63
CA SER A 480 -6.15 12.52 -22.29
C SER A 480 -6.59 11.26 -23.04
N PHE A 481 -7.49 10.49 -22.43
CA PHE A 481 -8.17 9.40 -23.08
C PHE A 481 -9.12 9.96 -24.15
N GLU A 482 -8.85 9.64 -25.40
CA GLU A 482 -9.62 10.10 -26.55
C GLU A 482 -10.73 9.13 -26.91
N GLU A 483 -11.82 9.66 -27.47
CA GLU A 483 -12.90 8.84 -27.99
C GLU A 483 -12.44 8.05 -29.23
N LEU A 484 -12.77 6.77 -29.29
CA LEU A 484 -12.38 5.90 -30.39
C LEU A 484 -13.14 6.29 -31.67
N GLU A 485 -12.46 7.00 -32.58
CA GLU A 485 -12.98 7.26 -33.93
C GLU A 485 -12.78 6.04 -34.83
N LEU A 486 -13.89 5.45 -35.31
CA LEU A 486 -13.82 4.47 -36.40
C LEU A 486 -13.52 5.19 -37.72
N PRO A 487 -12.68 4.63 -38.61
CA PRO A 487 -12.43 5.24 -39.91
C PRO A 487 -13.75 5.40 -40.68
N LYS A 488 -14.06 6.65 -41.05
CA LYS A 488 -15.30 7.13 -41.70
C LYS A 488 -15.66 6.39 -43.01
N HIS A 489 -14.79 5.52 -43.52
CA HIS A 489 -14.97 4.72 -44.74
C HIS A 489 -15.05 3.21 -44.52
N SER A 490 -15.05 2.72 -43.29
CA SER A 490 -15.36 1.30 -43.05
C SER A 490 -16.87 1.09 -43.23
N LYS A 491 -17.29 0.68 -44.43
CA LYS A 491 -18.60 0.05 -44.64
C LYS A 491 -18.62 -1.21 -43.78
N VAL A 492 -19.07 -1.09 -42.54
CA VAL A 492 -19.35 -2.23 -41.67
C VAL A 492 -20.47 -3.02 -42.35
N LYS A 493 -20.11 -4.07 -43.08
CA LYS A 493 -21.05 -5.14 -43.37
C LYS A 493 -21.61 -5.56 -42.01
N ARG A 494 -22.92 -5.41 -41.80
CA ARG A 494 -23.64 -6.14 -40.75
C ARG A 494 -23.28 -7.61 -40.94
N GLN A 495 -22.29 -8.10 -40.22
CA GLN A 495 -22.19 -9.52 -39.96
C GLN A 495 -23.30 -9.78 -38.96
N SER A 496 -24.43 -10.20 -39.51
CA SER A 496 -25.41 -10.97 -38.77
C SER A 496 -24.65 -12.01 -37.95
N SER A 497 -25.10 -12.20 -36.73
CA SER A 497 -24.76 -13.32 -35.86
C SER A 497 -24.94 -14.64 -36.61
N THR A 498 -23.94 -15.04 -37.37
CA THR A 498 -23.78 -16.42 -37.80
C THR A 498 -23.34 -17.21 -36.58
N PRO A 499 -23.95 -18.37 -36.31
CA PRO A 499 -23.50 -19.24 -35.22
C PRO A 499 -22.03 -19.56 -35.47
N SER A 500 -21.21 -19.36 -34.44
CA SER A 500 -19.81 -19.76 -34.42
C SER A 500 -19.70 -21.18 -34.96
N ALA A 501 -19.00 -21.34 -36.09
CA ALA A 501 -18.54 -22.64 -36.54
C ALA A 501 -17.83 -23.33 -35.37
N PRO A 502 -17.98 -24.66 -35.21
CA PRO A 502 -17.44 -25.38 -34.07
C PRO A 502 -15.94 -25.09 -33.92
N GLU A 503 -15.51 -24.95 -32.67
CA GLU A 503 -14.12 -24.77 -32.24
C GLU A 503 -13.27 -25.90 -32.83
N LEU A 504 -12.75 -25.69 -34.04
CA LEU A 504 -11.70 -26.53 -34.60
C LEU A 504 -10.43 -26.21 -33.81
N ASP A 505 -9.95 -27.19 -33.07
CA ASP A 505 -8.62 -27.20 -32.47
C ASP A 505 -7.59 -26.72 -33.49
N GLN A 506 -7.13 -25.47 -33.34
CA GLN A 506 -6.04 -24.90 -34.15
C GLN A 506 -4.72 -25.47 -33.67
N HIS A 507 -4.49 -26.77 -33.92
CA HIS A 507 -3.16 -27.32 -33.85
C HIS A 507 -2.26 -26.60 -34.87
N PRO A 508 -1.05 -26.20 -34.49
CA PRO A 508 -0.13 -25.56 -35.43
C PRO A 508 0.31 -26.59 -36.48
N ASP A 509 -0.01 -26.33 -37.74
CA ASP A 509 0.48 -27.11 -38.90
C ASP A 509 2.00 -27.00 -39.13
N ILE A 510 2.72 -26.32 -38.24
CA ILE A 510 4.10 -25.87 -38.44
C ILE A 510 4.91 -26.19 -37.18
N ALA A 511 5.96 -26.99 -37.33
CA ALA A 511 6.96 -27.21 -36.29
C ALA A 511 8.09 -26.18 -36.38
N VAL A 512 8.52 -25.64 -35.22
CA VAL A 512 9.63 -24.66 -35.16
C VAL A 512 10.94 -25.25 -35.71
N THR A 513 11.18 -26.54 -35.52
CA THR A 513 12.38 -27.27 -35.95
C THR A 513 12.50 -27.35 -37.47
N GLU A 514 11.40 -27.49 -38.19
CA GLU A 514 11.37 -27.64 -39.65
C GLU A 514 11.56 -26.31 -40.38
N TRP A 515 11.06 -25.22 -39.80
CA TRP A 515 11.03 -23.91 -40.47
C TRP A 515 12.17 -22.97 -40.06
N LYS A 516 12.98 -23.35 -39.07
CA LYS A 516 14.10 -22.54 -38.58
C LYS A 516 15.19 -22.31 -39.65
N ASN A 517 15.43 -23.31 -40.50
CA ASN A 517 16.53 -23.29 -41.48
C ASN A 517 16.07 -22.85 -42.89
N LYS A 518 14.78 -22.58 -43.09
CA LYS A 518 14.24 -22.15 -44.38
C LYS A 518 14.62 -20.70 -44.70
N PRO A 519 14.71 -20.32 -45.98
CA PRO A 519 15.03 -18.94 -46.36
C PRO A 519 13.88 -17.98 -46.03
N THR A 520 14.20 -16.71 -45.74
CA THR A 520 13.23 -15.69 -45.27
C THR A 520 12.04 -15.51 -46.23
N HIS A 521 12.25 -15.64 -47.55
CA HIS A 521 11.18 -15.51 -48.55
C HIS A 521 10.13 -16.64 -48.46
N GLU A 522 10.53 -17.89 -48.20
CA GLU A 522 9.59 -19.01 -47.99
C GLU A 522 8.75 -18.81 -46.72
N ILE A 523 9.37 -18.27 -45.67
CA ILE A 523 8.68 -17.98 -44.40
C ILE A 523 7.65 -16.88 -44.60
N LEU A 524 7.97 -15.83 -45.36
CA LEU A 524 7.05 -14.74 -45.69
C LEU A 524 5.90 -15.22 -46.59
N GLN A 525 6.18 -16.07 -47.57
CA GLN A 525 5.14 -16.66 -48.41
C GLN A 525 4.17 -17.49 -47.58
N LYS A 526 4.70 -18.39 -46.73
CA LYS A 526 3.86 -19.21 -45.85
C LYS A 526 3.09 -18.37 -44.83
N LEU A 527 3.67 -17.27 -44.33
CA LEU A 527 2.99 -16.36 -43.41
C LEU A 527 1.77 -15.70 -44.08
N ASN A 528 1.90 -15.30 -45.34
CA ASN A 528 0.81 -14.69 -46.11
C ASN A 528 -0.30 -15.69 -46.44
N ASP A 529 0.04 -16.94 -46.70
CA ASP A 529 -0.91 -17.99 -47.06
C ASP A 529 -1.59 -18.64 -45.84
N CYS A 530 -1.02 -18.45 -44.63
CA CYS A 530 -1.51 -19.10 -43.43
C CYS A 530 -2.69 -18.34 -42.82
N SER A 531 -3.81 -19.04 -42.59
CA SER A 531 -4.98 -18.52 -41.87
C SER A 531 -5.00 -18.89 -40.38
N CYS A 532 -4.14 -19.83 -39.96
CA CYS A 532 -4.04 -20.32 -38.59
C CYS A 532 -3.17 -19.38 -37.73
N LEU A 533 -3.74 -18.84 -36.66
CA LEU A 533 -3.08 -17.85 -35.80
C LEU A 533 -1.89 -18.47 -35.04
N ALA A 534 -1.97 -19.75 -34.69
CA ALA A 534 -0.89 -20.46 -34.02
C ALA A 534 0.36 -20.57 -34.91
N SER A 535 0.15 -20.94 -36.17
CA SER A 535 1.18 -21.03 -37.21
C SER A 535 1.78 -19.66 -37.55
N GLN A 536 0.95 -18.60 -37.64
CA GLN A 536 1.44 -17.23 -37.81
C GLN A 536 2.35 -16.79 -36.64
N ALA A 537 1.98 -17.06 -35.39
CA ALA A 537 2.81 -16.73 -34.22
C ALA A 537 4.15 -17.49 -34.21
N ILE A 538 4.19 -18.71 -34.73
CA ILE A 538 5.43 -19.49 -34.89
C ILE A 538 6.35 -18.82 -35.92
N LEU A 539 5.83 -18.55 -37.13
CA LEU A 539 6.60 -17.97 -38.23
C LEU A 539 7.11 -16.57 -37.88
N LEU A 540 6.26 -15.74 -37.28
CA LEU A 540 6.65 -14.41 -36.80
C LEU A 540 7.72 -14.48 -35.70
N GLY A 541 7.66 -15.48 -34.81
CA GLY A 541 8.71 -15.68 -33.81
C GLY A 541 10.06 -16.09 -34.41
N ILE A 542 10.06 -16.82 -35.53
CA ILE A 542 11.29 -17.16 -36.28
C ILE A 542 11.83 -15.89 -36.97
N LEU A 543 10.97 -15.13 -37.65
CA LEU A 543 11.36 -13.89 -38.32
C LEU A 543 11.88 -12.84 -37.31
N LEU A 544 11.24 -12.69 -36.15
CA LEU A 544 11.66 -11.77 -35.10
C LEU A 544 13.09 -12.07 -34.62
N LYS A 545 13.43 -13.35 -34.47
CA LYS A 545 14.79 -13.76 -34.06
C LYS A 545 15.83 -13.57 -35.15
N ARG A 546 15.43 -13.59 -36.42
CA ARG A 546 16.35 -13.56 -37.57
C ARG A 546 16.59 -12.15 -38.09
N GLU A 547 15.52 -11.39 -38.31
CA GLU A 547 15.53 -10.09 -38.99
C GLU A 547 15.27 -8.90 -38.03
N GLY A 548 14.83 -9.18 -36.80
CA GLY A 548 14.54 -8.17 -35.77
C GLY A 548 13.13 -7.56 -35.84
N PRO A 549 12.74 -6.74 -34.85
CA PRO A 549 11.36 -6.25 -34.66
C PRO A 549 10.86 -5.28 -35.73
N ASN A 550 11.77 -4.56 -36.38
CA ASN A 550 11.45 -3.48 -37.33
C ASN A 550 11.43 -3.95 -38.80
N PHE A 551 11.63 -5.24 -39.05
CA PHE A 551 11.57 -5.78 -40.40
C PHE A 551 10.15 -5.64 -40.96
N ILE A 552 10.06 -5.15 -42.20
CA ILE A 552 8.77 -4.80 -42.82
C ILE A 552 8.19 -6.04 -43.49
N THR A 553 7.00 -6.43 -43.06
CA THR A 553 6.15 -7.43 -43.73
C THR A 553 5.08 -6.71 -44.57
N ARG A 554 4.33 -7.47 -45.38
CA ARG A 554 3.22 -6.92 -46.19
C ARG A 554 2.17 -6.17 -45.36
N GLU A 555 2.05 -6.50 -44.08
CA GLU A 555 1.05 -5.94 -43.18
C GLU A 555 1.66 -4.99 -42.12
N GLY A 556 2.84 -4.43 -42.37
CA GLY A 556 3.56 -3.55 -41.42
C GLY A 556 4.78 -4.23 -40.79
N THR A 557 5.33 -3.68 -39.71
CA THR A 557 6.50 -4.28 -39.06
C THR A 557 6.19 -5.65 -38.47
N ILE A 558 7.20 -6.48 -38.23
CA ILE A 558 7.02 -7.76 -37.52
C ILE A 558 6.32 -7.53 -36.17
N SER A 559 6.70 -6.47 -35.43
CA SER A 559 6.06 -6.12 -34.16
C SER A 559 4.57 -5.82 -34.34
N ASP A 560 4.20 -5.00 -35.32
CA ASP A 560 2.79 -4.69 -35.63
C ASP A 560 2.00 -5.94 -36.01
N HIS A 561 2.64 -6.87 -36.74
CA HIS A 561 2.03 -8.12 -37.15
C HIS A 561 1.81 -9.06 -35.96
N ILE A 562 2.81 -9.22 -35.09
CA ILE A 562 2.65 -9.99 -33.85
C ILE A 562 1.56 -9.36 -32.97
N GLU A 563 1.48 -8.03 -32.92
CA GLU A 563 0.44 -7.35 -32.14
C GLU A 563 -0.97 -7.56 -32.73
N ARG A 564 -1.11 -7.58 -34.05
CA ARG A 564 -2.38 -7.92 -34.70
C ARG A 564 -2.76 -9.38 -34.50
N VAL A 565 -1.81 -10.31 -34.55
CA VAL A 565 -2.02 -11.74 -34.20
C VAL A 565 -2.44 -11.86 -32.74
N TYR A 566 -1.78 -11.14 -31.84
CA TYR A 566 -2.09 -11.09 -30.42
C TYR A 566 -3.53 -10.60 -30.17
N ARG A 567 -3.96 -9.48 -30.78
CA ARG A 567 -5.33 -8.98 -30.66
C ARG A 567 -6.37 -9.96 -31.24
N ARG A 568 -6.13 -10.50 -32.45
CA ARG A 568 -7.03 -11.48 -33.08
C ARG A 568 -7.13 -12.79 -32.30
N ALA A 569 -6.02 -13.30 -31.78
CA ALA A 569 -5.99 -14.50 -30.94
C ALA A 569 -6.71 -14.26 -29.61
N GLY A 570 -6.61 -13.05 -29.05
CA GLY A 570 -7.37 -12.60 -27.90
C GLY A 570 -8.88 -12.62 -28.14
N SER A 571 -9.34 -11.99 -29.22
CA SER A 571 -10.77 -12.01 -29.58
C SER A 571 -11.31 -13.42 -29.84
N LYS A 572 -10.46 -14.33 -30.34
CA LYS A 572 -10.81 -15.76 -30.57
C LYS A 572 -10.52 -16.67 -29.37
N LYS A 573 -10.04 -16.13 -28.24
CA LYS A 573 -9.71 -16.87 -27.00
C LYS A 573 -8.68 -18.00 -27.17
N LEU A 574 -7.76 -17.87 -28.12
CA LEU A 574 -6.68 -18.84 -28.35
C LEU A 574 -5.50 -18.57 -27.39
N TRP A 575 -5.67 -18.93 -26.12
CA TRP A 575 -4.75 -18.53 -25.04
C TRP A 575 -3.30 -18.98 -25.23
N SER A 576 -3.06 -20.12 -25.87
CA SER A 576 -1.71 -20.60 -26.19
C SER A 576 -0.97 -19.64 -27.14
N VAL A 577 -1.68 -19.18 -28.19
CA VAL A 577 -1.17 -18.22 -29.19
C VAL A 577 -0.98 -16.85 -28.56
N VAL A 578 -1.94 -16.42 -27.73
CA VAL A 578 -1.88 -15.15 -26.99
C VAL A 578 -0.65 -15.09 -26.09
N ARG A 579 -0.40 -16.14 -25.28
CA ARG A 579 0.79 -16.22 -24.40
C ARG A 579 2.09 -16.19 -25.21
N ARG A 580 2.12 -16.89 -26.35
CA ARG A 580 3.29 -16.92 -27.23
C ARG A 580 3.55 -15.56 -27.86
N ALA A 581 2.53 -14.90 -28.41
CA ALA A 581 2.65 -13.57 -28.99
C ALA A 581 3.04 -12.51 -27.95
N ALA A 582 2.48 -12.59 -26.73
CA ALA A 582 2.87 -11.75 -25.61
C ALA A 582 4.35 -11.94 -25.22
N SER A 583 4.83 -13.18 -25.19
CA SER A 583 6.25 -13.49 -24.96
C SER A 583 7.16 -12.95 -26.05
N LEU A 584 6.74 -12.99 -27.32
CA LEU A 584 7.53 -12.44 -28.44
C LEU A 584 7.60 -10.92 -28.40
N LEU A 585 6.53 -10.26 -27.94
CA LEU A 585 6.47 -8.81 -27.76
C LEU A 585 7.08 -8.34 -26.42
N SER A 586 7.64 -9.26 -25.62
CA SER A 586 8.20 -8.97 -24.28
C SER A 586 7.21 -8.23 -23.36
N LYS A 587 5.93 -8.57 -23.46
CA LYS A 587 4.85 -7.88 -22.72
C LYS A 587 4.91 -8.25 -21.24
N VAL A 588 4.90 -7.25 -20.37
CA VAL A 588 4.98 -7.40 -18.91
C VAL A 588 3.62 -7.07 -18.29
N VAL A 589 3.32 -7.71 -17.15
CA VAL A 589 2.08 -7.47 -16.39
C VAL A 589 2.32 -6.43 -15.31
N ASP A 590 1.93 -5.19 -15.54
CA ASP A 590 2.07 -4.12 -14.54
C ASP A 590 1.24 -4.39 -13.28
N SER A 591 0.14 -5.13 -13.40
CA SER A 591 -0.74 -5.49 -12.27
C SER A 591 -0.21 -6.62 -11.39
N LEU A 592 0.77 -7.42 -11.85
CA LEU A 592 1.30 -8.54 -11.07
C LEU A 592 2.09 -8.07 -9.85
N ALA A 593 2.88 -7.00 -9.99
CA ALA A 593 3.65 -6.46 -8.88
C ALA A 593 2.76 -5.94 -7.73
N PRO A 594 1.67 -5.19 -7.99
CA PRO A 594 0.62 -4.90 -7.01
C PRO A 594 -0.02 -6.15 -6.39
N SER A 595 -0.34 -7.17 -7.19
CA SER A 595 -0.96 -8.40 -6.68
C SER A 595 -0.03 -9.19 -5.74
N ILE A 596 1.24 -9.35 -6.11
CA ILE A 596 2.26 -9.94 -5.23
C ILE A 596 2.43 -9.09 -3.96
N THR A 597 2.41 -7.76 -4.10
CA THR A 597 2.46 -6.85 -2.96
C THR A 597 1.30 -7.09 -2.01
N ASN A 598 0.08 -7.30 -2.51
CA ASN A 598 -1.08 -7.60 -1.66
C ASN A 598 -0.90 -8.93 -0.90
N VAL A 599 -0.37 -9.97 -1.55
CA VAL A 599 -0.06 -11.25 -0.90
C VAL A 599 0.98 -11.06 0.22
N LEU A 600 2.04 -10.30 -0.04
CA LEU A 600 3.07 -10.00 0.95
C LEU A 600 2.53 -9.16 2.13
N VAL A 601 1.67 -8.18 1.85
CA VAL A 601 1.04 -7.31 2.86
C VAL A 601 0.15 -8.12 3.80
N GLN A 602 -0.48 -9.20 3.32
CA GLN A 602 -1.23 -10.16 4.13
C GLN A 602 -0.34 -11.17 4.90
N GLY A 603 0.98 -10.99 4.89
CA GLY A 603 1.92 -11.85 5.61
C GLY A 603 2.08 -13.24 4.99
N LYS A 604 1.70 -13.44 3.73
CA LYS A 604 1.88 -14.70 3.01
C LYS A 604 3.26 -14.73 2.32
N GLN A 605 3.89 -15.89 2.33
CA GLN A 605 5.16 -16.11 1.64
C GLN A 605 4.89 -16.52 0.19
N VAL A 606 5.57 -15.86 -0.75
CA VAL A 606 5.61 -16.26 -2.15
C VAL A 606 6.94 -16.96 -2.40
N SER A 607 6.88 -18.21 -2.84
CA SER A 607 8.03 -18.96 -3.34
C SER A 607 7.84 -19.12 -4.85
N ILE A 608 8.81 -18.64 -5.63
CA ILE A 608 8.80 -18.69 -7.10
C ILE A 608 9.63 -19.88 -7.56
#